data_AF-A0A7Y7ZE40-F1
#
_entry.id   AF-A0A7Y7ZE40-F1
#
_cell.length_a   1.000
_cell.length_b   1.000
_cell.length_c   1.000
_cell.angle_alpha   90.00
_cell.angle_beta   90.00
_cell.angle_gamma   90.00
#
_symmetry.space_group_name_H-M   'P 1'
#
loop_
_entity.id
_entity.type
_entity.pdbx_description
1 polymer ?
#
loop_
_entity_poly.entity_id
_entity_poly.type
_entity_poly.pdbx_seq_one_letter_code
_entity_poly.pdbx_strand_id
1 'polypeptide(L)'
;MSSAQSPHAELVGALYRDHRSWLLAWLQRSMACRQRAEDLSQDTFVRLLGREQLDTPREPRAFLAAVAKGLMFDHFRRAALEQAYLAELARLPEAEQPSPELQHLILEDLKAIDRLLGKLSSKARTAFLHNRLDGMGHAEIAERLGVSVSRVRQYIAQGMRQCYVALYGEPT
;
A
#
# COMPACT_ATOMS: atom_id res chain seq x y z
N MET A 1 3.06 34.03 23.41
CA MET A 1 3.20 34.16 21.95
C MET A 1 2.22 33.16 21.33
N SER A 2 1.07 33.65 20.85
CA SER A 2 0.01 32.80 20.29
C SER A 2 0.42 32.37 18.88
N SER A 3 0.74 31.10 18.69
CA SER A 3 0.87 30.53 17.35
C SER A 3 -0.51 30.52 16.72
N ALA A 4 -0.78 31.44 15.80
CA ALA A 4 -1.95 31.36 14.94
C ALA A 4 -1.90 30.00 14.23
N GLN A 5 -2.83 29.10 14.56
CA GLN A 5 -2.89 27.79 13.93
C GLN A 5 -3.22 28.01 12.45
N SER A 6 -2.59 27.23 11.57
CA SER A 6 -2.96 27.26 10.15
C SER A 6 -4.47 27.00 10.02
N PRO A 7 -5.21 27.70 9.15
CA PRO A 7 -6.64 27.45 8.90
C PRO A 7 -6.96 25.97 8.67
N HIS A 8 -6.00 25.25 8.09
CA HIS A 8 -6.04 23.79 7.93
C HIS A 8 -6.09 23.03 9.29
N ALA A 9 -5.20 23.36 10.22
CA ALA A 9 -5.14 22.72 11.54
C ALA A 9 -6.40 23.03 12.36
N GLU A 10 -6.95 24.24 12.23
CA GLU A 10 -8.19 24.63 12.88
C GLU A 10 -9.38 23.83 12.35
N LEU A 11 -9.49 23.68 11.03
CA LEU A 11 -10.53 22.86 10.38
C LEU A 11 -10.43 21.39 10.82
N VAL A 12 -9.23 20.80 10.80
CA VAL A 12 -9.05 19.42 11.28
C VAL A 12 -9.39 19.29 12.76
N GLY A 13 -9.04 20.29 13.58
CA GLY A 13 -9.40 20.36 14.99
C GLY A 13 -10.91 20.41 15.22
N ALA A 14 -11.66 21.15 14.40
CA ALA A 14 -13.12 21.17 14.43
C ALA A 14 -13.69 19.79 14.06
N LEU A 15 -13.26 19.21 12.95
CA LEU A 15 -13.68 17.85 12.54
C LEU A 15 -13.39 16.80 13.62
N TYR A 16 -12.25 16.92 14.32
CA TYR A 16 -11.88 16.02 15.40
C TYR A 16 -12.86 16.12 16.57
N ARG A 17 -13.09 17.33 17.09
CA ARG A 17 -13.98 17.55 18.23
C ARG A 17 -15.42 17.10 17.93
N ASP A 18 -15.89 17.40 16.72
CA ASP A 18 -17.29 17.21 16.37
C ASP A 18 -17.61 15.77 15.91
N HIS A 19 -16.61 15.03 15.42
CA HIS A 19 -16.86 13.74 14.75
C HIS A 19 -16.01 12.56 15.21
N ARG A 20 -14.99 12.74 16.06
CA ARG A 20 -14.16 11.62 16.54
C ARG A 20 -14.99 10.53 17.22
N SER A 21 -15.89 10.89 18.13
CA SER A 21 -16.70 9.92 18.89
C SER A 21 -17.56 9.06 17.96
N TRP A 22 -18.19 9.70 16.98
CA TRP A 22 -18.96 9.03 15.93
C TRP A 22 -18.07 8.12 15.07
N LEU A 23 -16.90 8.60 14.63
CA LEU A 23 -15.98 7.85 13.78
C LEU A 23 -15.47 6.60 14.52
N LEU A 24 -15.09 6.75 15.79
CA LEU A 24 -14.64 5.66 16.63
C LEU A 24 -15.74 4.60 16.79
N ALA A 25 -16.97 5.00 17.09
CA ALA A 25 -18.10 4.07 17.20
C ALA A 25 -18.44 3.39 15.87
N TRP A 26 -18.22 4.06 14.73
CA TRP A 26 -18.36 3.46 13.41
C TRP A 26 -17.24 2.44 13.12
N LEU A 27 -15.99 2.76 13.48
CA LEU A 27 -14.85 1.83 13.35
C LEU A 27 -15.01 0.61 14.25
N GLN A 28 -15.40 0.78 15.52
CA GLN A 28 -15.63 -0.32 16.46
C GLN A 28 -16.73 -1.30 16.00
N ARG A 29 -17.71 -0.83 15.21
CA ARG A 29 -18.71 -1.72 14.59
C ARG A 29 -18.18 -2.44 13.34
N SER A 30 -17.14 -1.89 12.72
CA SER A 30 -16.57 -2.40 11.46
C SER A 30 -15.40 -3.37 11.69
N MET A 31 -14.85 -3.45 12.90
CA MET A 31 -13.76 -4.38 13.26
C MET A 31 -13.87 -4.88 14.69
N ALA A 32 -13.39 -6.11 14.93
CA ALA A 32 -13.49 -6.76 16.24
C ALA A 32 -12.53 -6.22 17.32
N CYS A 33 -11.56 -5.37 16.97
CA CYS A 33 -10.51 -4.93 17.88
C CYS A 33 -10.66 -3.45 18.23
N ARG A 34 -10.95 -3.18 19.50
CA ARG A 34 -11.20 -1.83 20.02
C ARG A 34 -9.97 -0.93 19.91
N GLN A 35 -8.80 -1.42 20.29
CA GLN A 35 -7.55 -0.65 20.26
C GLN A 35 -7.23 -0.21 18.82
N ARG A 36 -7.37 -1.12 17.85
CA ARG A 36 -7.21 -0.79 16.43
C ARG A 36 -8.20 0.25 15.92
N ALA A 37 -9.43 0.24 16.42
CA ALA A 37 -10.41 1.27 16.07
C ALA A 37 -10.01 2.66 16.63
N GLU A 38 -9.39 2.70 17.81
CA GLU A 38 -8.85 3.94 18.39
C GLU A 38 -7.67 4.46 17.58
N ASP A 39 -6.72 3.58 17.21
CA ASP A 39 -5.57 3.91 16.38
C ASP A 39 -6.00 4.41 14.99
N LEU A 40 -6.88 3.70 14.30
CA LEU A 40 -7.38 4.11 12.97
C LEU A 40 -8.18 5.40 13.02
N SER A 41 -8.90 5.66 14.13
CA SER A 41 -9.55 6.95 14.33
C SER A 41 -8.50 8.06 14.44
N GLN A 42 -7.41 7.85 15.20
CA GLN A 42 -6.33 8.82 15.32
C GLN A 42 -5.61 9.03 13.98
N ASP A 43 -5.23 7.95 13.29
CA ASP A 43 -4.56 7.96 12.00
C ASP A 43 -5.38 8.69 10.93
N THR A 44 -6.71 8.61 11.00
CA THR A 44 -7.59 9.38 10.10
C THR A 44 -7.32 10.87 10.24
N PHE A 45 -7.26 11.40 11.47
CA PHE A 45 -7.01 12.82 11.70
C PHE A 45 -5.55 13.21 11.49
N VAL A 46 -4.59 12.35 11.83
CA VAL A 46 -3.16 12.57 11.52
C VAL A 46 -2.97 12.66 10.00
N ARG A 47 -3.62 11.78 9.23
CA ARG A 47 -3.60 11.82 7.77
C ARG A 47 -4.24 13.08 7.21
N LEU A 48 -5.26 13.64 7.86
CA LEU A 48 -5.81 14.93 7.47
C LEU A 48 -4.83 16.06 7.77
N LEU A 49 -4.19 16.08 8.95
CA LEU A 49 -3.18 17.08 9.31
C LEU A 49 -1.99 17.12 8.35
N GLY A 50 -1.62 15.98 7.76
CA GLY A 50 -0.53 15.88 6.79
C GLY A 50 -0.90 16.25 5.35
N ARG A 51 -2.16 16.63 5.05
CA ARG A 51 -2.53 17.10 3.71
C ARG A 51 -2.08 18.53 3.49
N GLU A 52 -1.64 18.83 2.26
CA GLU A 52 -1.29 20.20 1.87
C GLU A 52 -2.51 21.12 1.83
N GLN A 53 -3.68 20.58 1.44
CA GLN A 53 -4.94 21.30 1.36
C GLN A 53 -6.09 20.42 1.81
N LEU A 54 -7.03 21.01 2.55
CA LEU A 54 -8.29 20.39 2.96
C LEU A 54 -9.39 21.44 2.88
N ASP A 55 -10.30 21.25 1.93
CA ASP A 55 -11.53 22.02 1.88
C ASP A 55 -12.52 21.51 2.92
N THR A 56 -13.38 22.41 3.42
CA THR A 56 -14.46 22.05 4.32
C THR A 56 -15.41 21.04 3.64
N PRO A 57 -15.48 19.79 4.12
CA PRO A 57 -16.31 18.78 3.46
C PRO A 57 -17.79 19.11 3.65
N ARG A 58 -18.57 19.05 2.56
CA ARG A 58 -20.04 19.20 2.62
C ARG A 58 -20.69 18.14 3.51
N GLU A 59 -20.13 16.94 3.50
CA GLU A 59 -20.57 15.80 4.32
C GLU A 59 -19.40 15.27 5.17
N PRO A 60 -19.13 15.88 6.34
CA PRO A 60 -17.95 15.54 7.15
C PRO A 60 -17.84 14.06 7.52
N ARG A 61 -18.97 13.45 7.91
CA ARG A 61 -19.02 12.04 8.31
C ARG A 61 -18.71 11.09 7.15
N ALA A 62 -19.30 11.32 5.98
CA ALA A 62 -19.05 10.50 4.79
C ALA A 62 -17.58 10.62 4.34
N PHE A 63 -17.04 11.84 4.36
CA PHE A 63 -15.64 12.10 4.07
C PHE A 63 -14.70 11.37 5.03
N LEU A 64 -14.91 11.50 6.35
CA LEU A 64 -14.10 10.82 7.36
C LEU A 64 -14.18 9.29 7.24
N ALA A 65 -15.38 8.74 7.00
CA ALA A 65 -15.54 7.31 6.77
C ALA A 65 -14.78 6.83 5.52
N ALA A 66 -14.77 7.61 4.43
CA ALA A 66 -14.01 7.25 3.24
C ALA A 66 -12.50 7.19 3.50
N VAL A 67 -11.95 8.18 4.23
CA VAL A 67 -10.53 8.19 4.61
C VAL A 67 -10.21 7.02 5.54
N ALA A 68 -11.02 6.83 6.59
CA ALA A 68 -10.84 5.75 7.56
C ALA A 68 -10.98 4.37 6.92
N LYS A 69 -11.90 4.20 5.96
CA LYS A 69 -12.08 2.96 5.20
C LYS A 69 -10.85 2.62 4.37
N GLY A 70 -10.23 3.61 3.73
CA GLY A 70 -8.97 3.43 3.01
C GLY A 70 -7.85 2.95 3.95
N LEU A 71 -7.70 3.60 5.11
CA LEU A 71 -6.73 3.20 6.13
C LEU A 71 -6.99 1.78 6.68
N MET A 72 -8.26 1.46 6.91
CA MET A 72 -8.69 0.14 7.36
C MET A 72 -8.37 -0.94 6.32
N PHE A 73 -8.61 -0.69 5.03
CA PHE A 73 -8.24 -1.63 3.97
C PHE A 73 -6.73 -1.83 3.87
N ASP A 74 -5.95 -0.75 3.96
CA ASP A 74 -4.50 -0.84 3.97
C ASP A 74 -3.99 -1.63 5.18
N HIS A 75 -4.60 -1.44 6.36
CA HIS A 75 -4.29 -2.21 7.56
C HIS A 75 -4.56 -3.70 7.36
N PHE A 76 -5.77 -4.08 6.93
CA PHE A 76 -6.12 -5.48 6.71
C PHE A 76 -5.26 -6.13 5.62
N ARG A 77 -4.93 -5.40 4.55
CA ARG A 77 -4.03 -5.88 3.50
C ARG A 77 -2.63 -6.17 4.04
N ARG A 78 -2.08 -5.29 4.89
CA ARG A 78 -0.78 -5.49 5.54
C ARG A 78 -0.83 -6.67 6.52
N ALA A 79 -1.86 -6.75 7.35
CA ALA A 79 -2.02 -7.84 8.32
C ALA A 79 -2.16 -9.20 7.62
N ALA A 80 -2.90 -9.28 6.51
CA ALA A 80 -3.01 -10.50 5.73
C ALA A 80 -1.66 -10.94 5.13
N LEU A 81 -0.87 -9.98 4.63
CA LEU A 81 0.47 -10.26 4.11
C LEU A 81 1.41 -10.76 5.21
N GLU A 82 1.42 -10.10 6.36
CA GLU A 82 2.22 -10.50 7.52
C GLU A 82 1.84 -11.90 8.01
N GLN A 83 0.54 -12.18 8.13
CA GLN A 83 0.05 -13.51 8.50
C GLN A 83 0.47 -14.59 7.50
N ALA A 84 0.38 -14.31 6.20
CA ALA A 84 0.83 -15.25 5.17
C ALA A 84 2.34 -15.50 5.27
N TYR A 85 3.14 -14.46 5.51
CA TYR A 85 4.58 -14.60 5.73
C TYR A 85 4.91 -15.43 6.97
N LEU A 86 4.29 -15.12 8.12
CA LEU A 86 4.47 -15.86 9.36
C LEU A 86 4.03 -17.32 9.23
N ALA A 87 2.95 -17.58 8.48
CA ALA A 87 2.49 -18.94 8.20
C ALA A 87 3.52 -19.74 7.40
N GLU A 88 4.14 -19.15 6.38
CA GLU A 88 5.22 -19.81 5.63
C GLU A 88 6.49 -19.97 6.47
N LEU A 89 6.86 -18.97 7.28
CA LEU A 89 8.00 -19.04 8.17
C LEU A 89 7.86 -20.17 9.21
N ALA A 90 6.64 -20.38 9.72
CA ALA A 90 6.32 -21.45 10.66
C ALA A 90 6.45 -22.86 10.05
N ARG A 91 6.54 -22.99 8.72
CA ARG A 91 6.78 -24.27 8.04
C ARG A 91 8.26 -24.62 7.96
N LEU A 92 9.15 -23.67 8.23
CA LEU A 92 10.60 -23.86 8.23
C LEU A 92 11.10 -24.17 9.65
N PRO A 93 12.09 -25.08 9.80
CA PRO A 93 12.81 -25.22 11.05
C PRO A 93 13.43 -23.88 11.49
N GLU A 94 13.42 -23.59 12.79
CA GLU A 94 13.94 -22.30 13.32
C GLU A 94 15.38 -22.01 12.88
N ALA A 95 16.22 -23.05 12.78
CA ALA A 95 17.60 -22.92 12.31
C ALA A 95 17.74 -22.53 10.83
N GLU A 96 16.69 -22.70 10.03
CA GLU A 96 16.64 -22.34 8.60
C GLU A 96 15.89 -21.02 8.36
N GLN A 97 15.33 -20.42 9.42
CA GLN A 97 14.66 -19.13 9.30
C GLN A 97 15.69 -18.02 9.03
N PRO A 98 15.38 -17.08 8.12
CA PRO A 98 16.28 -15.97 7.84
C PRO A 98 16.46 -15.11 9.09
N SER A 99 17.71 -14.72 9.39
CA SER A 99 17.99 -13.79 10.49
C SER A 99 17.32 -12.43 10.25
N PRO A 100 17.09 -11.62 11.30
CA PRO A 100 16.53 -10.27 11.14
C PRO A 100 17.30 -9.40 10.15
N GLU A 101 18.63 -9.55 10.09
CA GLU A 101 19.50 -8.83 9.15
C GLU A 101 19.24 -9.30 7.71
N LEU A 102 19.14 -10.61 7.47
CA LEU A 102 18.83 -11.14 6.15
C LEU A 102 17.42 -10.75 5.69
N GLN A 103 16.43 -10.79 6.60
CA GLN A 103 15.08 -10.30 6.32
C GLN A 103 15.09 -8.83 5.90
N HIS A 104 15.90 -8.00 6.57
CA HIS A 104 16.05 -6.59 6.23
C HIS A 104 16.61 -6.41 4.82
N LEU A 105 17.70 -7.12 4.48
CA LEU A 105 18.30 -7.08 3.15
C LEU A 105 17.30 -7.49 2.05
N ILE A 106 16.56 -8.58 2.27
CA ILE A 106 15.51 -9.02 1.34
C ILE A 106 14.45 -7.93 1.15
N LEU A 107 14.01 -7.27 2.23
CA LEU A 107 13.03 -6.18 2.15
C LEU A 107 13.58 -4.95 1.42
N GLU A 108 14.86 -4.63 1.58
CA GLU A 108 15.52 -3.54 0.84
C GLU A 108 15.59 -3.85 -0.66
N ASP A 109 15.98 -5.07 -1.03
CA ASP A 109 16.03 -5.53 -2.41
C ASP A 109 14.63 -5.49 -3.06
N LEU A 110 13.61 -5.99 -2.37
CA LEU A 110 12.22 -5.94 -2.85
C LEU A 110 11.74 -4.49 -3.06
N LYS A 111 12.09 -3.57 -2.16
CA LYS A 111 11.79 -2.13 -2.31
C LYS A 111 12.55 -1.51 -3.49
N ALA A 112 13.79 -1.93 -3.75
CA ALA A 112 14.54 -1.47 -4.91
C ALA A 112 13.89 -1.94 -6.22
N ILE A 113 13.51 -3.22 -6.29
CA ILE A 113 12.80 -3.79 -7.43
C ILE A 113 11.45 -3.09 -7.64
N ASP A 114 10.65 -2.87 -6.59
CA ASP A 114 9.36 -2.19 -6.68
C ASP A 114 9.49 -0.77 -7.26
N ARG A 115 10.49 -0.01 -6.81
CA ARG A 115 10.78 1.34 -7.34
C ARG A 115 11.13 1.32 -8.82
N LEU A 116 11.91 0.34 -9.26
CA LEU A 116 12.30 0.20 -10.67
C LEU A 116 11.14 -0.22 -11.56
N LEU A 117 10.35 -1.20 -11.10
CA LEU A 117 9.13 -1.61 -11.79
C LEU A 117 8.07 -0.50 -11.79
N GLY A 118 8.09 0.40 -10.80
CA GLY A 118 7.26 1.61 -10.74
C GLY A 118 7.48 2.60 -11.88
N LYS A 119 8.61 2.51 -12.61
CA LYS A 119 8.87 3.32 -13.82
C LYS A 119 8.09 2.82 -15.04
N LEU A 120 7.51 1.62 -14.97
CA LEU A 120 6.75 1.02 -16.06
C LEU A 120 5.29 1.48 -16.04
N SER A 121 4.63 1.40 -17.20
CA SER A 121 3.17 1.51 -17.23
C SER A 121 2.50 0.41 -16.38
N SER A 122 1.32 0.69 -15.85
CA SER A 122 0.55 -0.27 -15.03
C SER A 122 0.36 -1.61 -15.74
N LYS A 123 0.03 -1.60 -17.04
CA LYS A 123 -0.11 -2.81 -17.86
C LYS A 123 1.21 -3.57 -18.01
N ALA A 124 2.33 -2.85 -18.20
CA ALA A 124 3.64 -3.48 -18.35
C ALA A 124 4.11 -4.16 -17.06
N ARG A 125 3.98 -3.45 -15.93
CA ARG A 125 4.27 -4.00 -14.60
C ARG A 125 3.41 -5.22 -14.31
N THR A 126 2.11 -5.16 -14.57
CA THR A 126 1.18 -6.27 -14.33
C THR A 126 1.51 -7.49 -15.19
N ALA A 127 1.78 -7.30 -16.48
CA ALA A 127 2.17 -8.39 -17.38
C ALA A 127 3.46 -9.09 -16.92
N PHE A 128 4.45 -8.31 -16.48
CA PHE A 128 5.71 -8.85 -15.95
C PHE A 128 5.51 -9.68 -14.69
N LEU A 129 4.72 -9.18 -13.72
CA LEU A 129 4.45 -9.89 -12.48
C LEU A 129 3.65 -11.18 -12.72
N HIS A 130 2.63 -11.15 -13.59
CA HIS A 130 1.89 -12.35 -13.97
C HIS A 130 2.78 -13.43 -14.58
N ASN A 131 3.74 -13.05 -15.41
CA ASN A 131 4.65 -14.03 -16.00
C ASN A 131 5.68 -14.56 -15.00
N ARG A 132 6.20 -13.72 -14.09
CA ARG A 132 7.33 -14.08 -13.21
C ARG A 132 6.92 -14.65 -11.86
N LEU A 133 5.81 -14.20 -11.30
CA LEU A 133 5.32 -14.64 -9.99
C LEU A 133 4.19 -15.65 -10.14
N ASP A 134 3.24 -15.38 -11.04
CA ASP A 134 2.06 -16.23 -11.20
C ASP A 134 2.26 -17.36 -12.23
N GLY A 135 3.39 -17.37 -12.94
CA GLY A 135 3.71 -18.38 -13.96
C GLY A 135 2.83 -18.35 -15.21
N MET A 136 2.06 -17.28 -15.42
CA MET A 136 1.10 -17.18 -16.53
C MET A 136 1.79 -17.12 -17.90
N GLY A 137 1.15 -17.77 -18.88
CA GLY A 137 1.58 -17.75 -20.28
C GLY A 137 1.25 -16.44 -20.99
N HIS A 138 1.98 -16.10 -22.06
CA HIS A 138 1.78 -14.83 -22.77
C HIS A 138 0.36 -14.64 -23.36
N ALA A 139 -0.29 -15.73 -23.79
CA ALA A 139 -1.64 -15.69 -24.35
C ALA A 139 -2.69 -15.34 -23.29
N GLU A 140 -2.59 -15.97 -22.12
CA GLU A 140 -3.47 -15.73 -20.98
C GLU A 140 -3.33 -14.29 -20.45
N ILE A 141 -2.10 -13.78 -20.38
CA ILE A 141 -1.84 -12.40 -19.99
C ILE A 141 -2.43 -11.42 -21.01
N ALA A 142 -2.33 -11.73 -22.32
CA ALA A 142 -2.86 -10.90 -23.38
C ALA A 142 -4.39 -10.76 -23.27
N GLU A 143 -5.09 -11.87 -23.06
CA GLU A 143 -6.53 -11.90 -22.83
C GLU A 143 -6.90 -11.07 -21.58
N ARG A 144 -6.24 -11.33 -20.45
CA ARG A 144 -6.51 -10.64 -19.17
C ARG A 144 -6.30 -9.14 -19.24
N LEU A 145 -5.30 -8.68 -20.00
CA LEU A 145 -4.95 -7.25 -20.11
C LEU A 145 -5.62 -6.54 -21.30
N GLY A 146 -6.34 -7.28 -22.15
CA GLY A 146 -6.98 -6.77 -23.37
C GLY A 146 -5.96 -6.21 -24.35
N VAL A 147 -4.86 -6.92 -24.59
CA VAL A 147 -3.78 -6.51 -25.50
C VAL A 147 -3.30 -7.68 -26.36
N SER A 148 -2.54 -7.43 -27.42
CA SER A 148 -1.95 -8.51 -28.23
C SER A 148 -0.82 -9.24 -27.49
N VAL A 149 -0.62 -10.52 -27.83
CA VAL A 149 0.52 -11.32 -27.33
C VAL A 149 1.87 -10.65 -27.62
N SER A 150 1.99 -9.97 -28.76
CA SER A 150 3.18 -9.18 -29.10
C SER A 150 3.43 -8.06 -28.08
N ARG A 151 2.37 -7.34 -27.69
CA ARG A 151 2.42 -6.29 -26.66
C ARG A 151 2.85 -6.87 -25.31
N VAL A 152 2.35 -8.05 -24.94
CA VAL A 152 2.77 -8.75 -23.71
C VAL A 152 4.26 -9.05 -23.72
N ARG A 153 4.81 -9.57 -24.82
CA ARG A 153 6.26 -9.82 -24.94
C ARG A 153 7.06 -8.53 -24.75
N GLN A 154 6.62 -7.42 -25.35
CA GLN A 154 7.26 -6.11 -25.16
C GLN A 154 7.20 -5.66 -23.69
N TYR A 155 6.05 -5.81 -23.03
CA TYR A 155 5.87 -5.48 -21.61
C TYR A 155 6.78 -6.29 -20.70
N ILE A 156 6.88 -7.60 -20.91
CA ILE A 156 7.78 -8.47 -20.14
C ILE A 156 9.24 -8.08 -20.37
N ALA A 157 9.64 -7.78 -21.61
CA ALA A 157 10.99 -7.34 -21.93
C ALA A 157 11.35 -6.01 -21.23
N GLN A 158 10.41 -5.07 -21.13
CA GLN A 158 10.60 -3.83 -20.36
C GLN A 158 10.84 -4.12 -18.87
N GLY A 159 10.07 -5.03 -18.27
CA GLY A 159 10.28 -5.46 -16.89
C GLY A 159 11.65 -6.10 -16.68
N MET A 160 12.05 -7.02 -17.56
CA MET A 160 13.37 -7.64 -17.53
C MET A 160 14.50 -6.61 -17.63
N ARG A 161 14.35 -5.59 -18.48
CA ARG A 161 15.32 -4.49 -18.58
C ARG A 161 15.44 -3.72 -17.27
N GLN A 162 14.34 -3.44 -16.57
CA GLN A 162 14.40 -2.76 -15.28
C GLN A 162 15.13 -3.61 -14.23
N CYS A 163 14.89 -4.92 -14.20
CA CYS A 163 15.65 -5.84 -13.34
C CYS A 163 17.14 -5.89 -13.69
N TYR A 164 17.47 -5.86 -14.99
CA TYR A 164 18.87 -5.80 -15.44
C TYR A 164 19.57 -4.52 -14.94
N VAL A 165 18.92 -3.36 -15.09
CA VAL A 165 19.45 -2.08 -14.61
C VAL A 165 19.63 -2.09 -13.08
N ALA A 166 18.74 -2.77 -12.36
CA ALA A 166 18.88 -2.96 -10.90
C ALA A 166 20.18 -3.66 -10.52
N LEU A 167 20.52 -4.73 -11.25
CA LEU A 167 21.62 -5.63 -10.93
C LEU A 167 22.97 -5.15 -11.47
N TYR A 168 22.97 -4.52 -12.65
CA TYR A 168 24.20 -4.22 -13.39
C TYR A 168 24.40 -2.74 -13.73
N GLY A 169 23.44 -1.87 -13.39
CA GLY A 169 23.45 -0.47 -13.80
C GLY A 169 22.91 -0.24 -15.21
N GLU A 170 22.83 1.02 -15.64
CA GLU A 170 22.39 1.39 -16.99
C GLU A 170 23.40 0.86 -18.02
N PRO A 171 22.97 0.07 -19.03
CA PRO A 171 23.85 -0.29 -20.13
C PRO A 171 24.19 0.97 -20.93
N THR A 172 25.49 1.20 -21.13
CA THR A 172 26.05 2.28 -21.95
C THR A 172 25.66 2.18 -23.41
#